data_AF-A0A4Y2G7M3-F1
#
_entry.id   AF-A0A4Y2G7M3-F1
#
_cell.length_a   1.000
_cell.length_b   1.000
_cell.length_c   1.000
_cell.angle_alpha   90.00
_cell.angle_beta   90.00
_cell.angle_gamma   90.00
#
_symmetry.space_group_name_H-M   'P 1'
#
loop_
_entity.id
_entity.type
_entity.pdbx_description
1 polymer ?
#
loop_
_entity_poly.entity_id
_entity_poly.type
_entity_poly.pdbx_seq_one_letter_code
_entity_poly.pdbx_strand_id
1 'polypeptide(L)' 'MPNKRKSRSPDLKPCDFFLWGYVKDKVYVPPMPPTLEALQERITAAVTDIGGNMLLNVWTELDYRWDVCRVTKGAHIEHL' A
#
# COMPACT_ATOMS: atom_id res chain seq x y z
N MET A 1 -14.88 -16.06 -24.00
CA MET A 1 -15.09 -16.31 -22.55
C MET A 1 -15.01 -14.98 -21.82
N PRO A 2 -16.08 -14.42 -21.25
CA PRO A 2 -15.97 -13.14 -20.55
C PRO A 2 -15.22 -13.38 -19.24
N ASN A 3 -14.10 -12.69 -19.09
CA ASN A 3 -13.21 -12.78 -17.95
C ASN A 3 -13.92 -12.18 -16.73
N LYS A 4 -14.55 -13.04 -15.92
CA LYS A 4 -15.25 -12.67 -14.67
C LYS A 4 -14.18 -12.17 -13.70
N ARG A 5 -13.89 -10.86 -13.71
CA ARG A 5 -13.10 -10.22 -12.67
C ARG A 5 -13.85 -10.42 -11.36
N LYS A 6 -13.44 -11.39 -10.53
CA LYS A 6 -13.86 -11.46 -9.13
C LYS A 6 -13.66 -10.07 -8.55
N SER A 7 -14.66 -9.51 -7.84
CA SER A 7 -14.50 -8.25 -7.11
C SER A 7 -13.17 -8.29 -6.38
N ARG A 8 -12.22 -7.48 -6.83
CA ARG A 8 -10.98 -7.26 -6.08
C ARG A 8 -11.43 -6.47 -4.88
N SER A 9 -11.65 -7.13 -3.74
CA SER A 9 -11.80 -6.43 -2.46
C SER A 9 -10.62 -5.45 -2.37
N PRO A 10 -10.85 -4.13 -2.46
CA PRO A 10 -9.79 -3.13 -2.36
C PRO A 10 -9.03 -3.26 -1.03
N ASP A 11 -9.71 -3.86 -0.05
CA ASP A 11 -9.28 -4.05 1.33
C ASP A 11 -8.22 -5.15 1.53
N LEU A 12 -8.04 -6.05 0.55
CA LEU A 12 -7.17 -7.23 0.70
C LEU A 12 -5.75 -7.03 0.16
N LYS A 13 -5.42 -5.85 -0.36
CA LYS A 13 -4.03 -5.50 -0.73
C LYS A 13 -3.53 -4.28 0.04
N PRO A 14 -3.46 -4.34 1.39
CA PRO A 14 -2.94 -3.25 2.21
C PRO A 14 -1.50 -2.88 1.83
N CYS A 15 -0.68 -3.83 1.38
CA CYS A 15 0.62 -3.53 0.78
C CYS A 15 0.50 -2.58 -0.42
N ASP A 16 -0.38 -2.84 -1.39
CA ASP A 16 -0.49 -1.99 -2.59
C ASP A 16 -0.98 -0.58 -2.23
N PHE A 17 -1.90 -0.44 -1.27
CA PHE A 17 -2.41 0.87 -0.85
C PHE A 17 -1.41 1.64 0.00
N PHE A 18 -0.85 1.00 1.02
CA PHE A 18 0.08 1.61 1.97
C PHE A 18 1.43 1.92 1.31
N LEU A 19 2.03 0.96 0.61
CA LEU A 19 3.34 1.12 -0.02
C LEU A 19 3.28 2.18 -1.11
N TRP A 20 2.23 2.17 -1.95
CA TRP A 20 2.05 3.16 -3.00
C TRP A 20 1.73 4.54 -2.43
N GLY A 21 0.94 4.64 -1.36
CA GLY A 21 0.72 5.89 -0.63
C GLY A 21 2.04 6.47 -0.13
N TYR A 22 2.81 5.67 0.61
CA TYR A 22 4.10 6.06 1.17
C TYR A 22 5.10 6.55 0.11
N VAL A 23 5.27 5.78 -0.97
CA VAL A 23 6.20 6.14 -2.05
C VAL A 23 5.78 7.44 -2.72
N LYS A 24 4.49 7.66 -2.98
CA LYS A 24 4.01 8.93 -3.55
C LYS A 24 4.32 10.11 -2.63
N ASP A 25 4.05 9.97 -1.34
CA ASP A 25 4.27 11.04 -0.36
C ASP A 25 5.74 11.45 -0.28
N LYS A 26 6.67 10.50 -0.47
CA LYS A 26 8.12 10.76 -0.50
C LYS A 26 8.62 11.29 -1.85
N VAL A 27 8.05 10.83 -2.96
CA VAL A 27 8.49 11.21 -4.31
C VAL A 27 8.02 12.61 -4.69
N TYR A 28 6.77 12.96 -4.36
CA TYR A 28 6.14 14.21 -4.78
C TYR A 28 6.34 15.39 -3.80
N VAL A 29 7.27 15.28 -2.84
CA VAL A 29 7.62 16.38 -1.92
C VAL A 29 8.23 17.56 -2.71
N PRO A 30 7.70 18.78 -2.56
CA PRO A 30 8.31 19.96 -3.16
C PRO A 30 9.70 20.30 -2.57
N PRO A 31 10.66 20.79 -3.36
CA PRO A 31 10.56 21.02 -4.80
C PRO A 31 10.64 19.72 -5.61
N MET A 32 9.94 19.72 -6.75
CA MET A 32 9.92 18.60 -7.68
C MET A 32 11.31 18.40 -8.30
N PRO A 33 11.76 17.15 -8.54
CA PRO A 33 13.03 16.91 -9.22
C PRO A 33 13.00 17.52 -10.63
N PRO A 34 14.02 18.28 -11.03
CA PRO A 34 14.04 18.95 -12.33
C PRO A 34 14.40 18.02 -13.48
N THR A 35 14.91 16.82 -13.19
CA THR A 35 15.35 15.83 -14.18
C THR A 35 14.76 14.45 -13.89
N LEU A 36 14.70 13.62 -14.93
CA LEU A 36 14.26 12.22 -14.80
C LEU A 36 15.19 11.41 -13.90
N GLU A 37 16.49 11.69 -13.95
CA GLU A 37 17.50 11.04 -13.10
C GLU A 37 17.24 11.35 -11.62
N ALA A 38 17.05 12.62 -11.27
CA ALA A 38 16.74 13.01 -9.89
C ALA A 38 15.39 12.44 -9.41
N LEU A 39 14.44 12.23 -10.33
CA LEU A 39 13.19 11.53 -10.02
C LEU A 39 13.43 10.04 -9.76
N GLN A 40 14.24 9.36 -10.58
CA GLN A 40 14.61 7.96 -10.36
C GLN A 40 15.36 7.75 -9.06
N GLU A 41 16.30 8.64 -8.73
CA GLU A 41 17.01 8.63 -7.44
C GLU A 41 16.02 8.80 -6.29
N ARG A 42 15.07 9.73 -6.39
CA ARG A 42 14.08 9.95 -5.34
C ARG A 42 13.13 8.76 -5.16
N ILE A 43 12.70 8.12 -6.24
CA ILE A 43 11.92 6.87 -6.17
C ILE A 43 12.76 5.77 -5.50
N THR A 44 14.01 5.63 -5.90
CA THR A 44 14.92 4.62 -5.34
C THR A 44 15.11 4.85 -3.84
N ALA A 45 15.40 6.08 -3.43
CA ALA A 45 15.53 6.46 -2.02
C ALA A 45 14.25 6.20 -1.24
N ALA A 46 13.07 6.56 -1.77
CA ALA A 46 11.79 6.31 -1.14
C ALA A 46 11.51 4.81 -0.94
N VAL A 47 11.92 3.97 -1.89
CA VAL A 47 11.77 2.51 -1.79
C VAL A 47 12.79 1.91 -0.81
N THR A 48 14.04 2.38 -0.82
CA THR A 48 15.08 1.91 0.11
C THR A 48 14.82 2.33 1.56
N ASP A 49 14.13 3.46 1.77
CA ASP A 49 13.68 3.94 3.08
C ASP A 49 12.60 3.04 3.71
N ILE A 50 11.99 2.14 2.92
CA ILE A 50 11.02 1.15 3.42
C ILE A 50 11.78 0.07 4.19
N GLY A 51 11.96 0.33 5.48
CA GLY A 51 12.64 -0.60 6.40
C GLY A 51 11.79 -1.81 6.78
N GLY A 52 12.45 -2.82 7.35
CA GLY A 52 11.81 -4.06 7.84
C GLY A 52 10.68 -3.80 8.86
N ASN A 53 10.82 -2.81 9.74
CA ASN A 53 9.77 -2.43 10.68
C ASN A 53 8.52 -1.88 9.99
N MET A 54 8.68 -1.13 8.90
CA MET A 54 7.55 -0.60 8.14
C MET A 54 6.79 -1.73 7.44
N LEU A 55 7.51 -2.68 6.87
CA LEU A 55 6.93 -3.90 6.32
C LEU A 55 6.21 -4.71 7.40
N LEU A 56 6.82 -4.89 8.58
CA LEU A 56 6.20 -5.61 9.69
C LEU A 56 4.86 -4.99 10.11
N ASN A 57 4.78 -3.66 10.20
CA ASN A 57 3.53 -2.96 10.52
C ASN A 57 2.45 -3.21 9.45
N VAL A 58 2.82 -3.20 8.17
CA VAL A 58 1.88 -3.53 7.07
C VAL A 58 1.40 -4.98 7.17
N TRP A 59 2.29 -5.91 7.52
CA TRP A 59 1.93 -7.31 7.74
C TRP A 59 1.01 -7.48 8.94
N THR A 60 1.26 -6.78 10.05
CA THR A 60 0.39 -6.81 11.23
C THR A 60 -0.99 -6.23 10.93
N GLU A 61 -1.08 -5.13 10.19
CA GLU A 61 -2.36 -4.54 9.76
C GLU A 61 -3.12 -5.49 8.82
N LEU A 62 -2.41 -6.17 7.91
CA LEU A 62 -3.00 -7.19 7.04
C LEU A 62 -3.55 -8.37 7.86
N ASP A 63 -2.79 -8.85 8.84
CA ASP A 63 -3.19 -9.97 9.71
C ASP A 63 -4.42 -9.59 10.55
N TYR A 64 -4.44 -8.38 11.11
CA TYR A 64 -5.60 -7.83 11.81
C TYR A 64 -6.84 -7.79 10.90
N ARG A 65 -6.71 -7.26 9.69
CA ARG A 65 -7.82 -7.18 8.72
C ARG A 65 -8.30 -8.56 8.30
N TRP A 66 -7.37 -9.51 8.10
CA TRP A 66 -7.72 -10.89 7.79
C TRP A 66 -8.51 -11.54 8.93
N ASP A 67 -8.08 -11.29 10.18
CA ASP A 67 -8.76 -11.78 11.36
C ASP A 67 -10.17 -11.17 11.50
N VAL A 68 -10.30 -9.86 11.32
CA VAL A 68 -11.60 -9.17 11.28
C VAL A 68 -12.50 -9.77 10.19
N CYS A 69 -12.01 -9.91 8.95
CA CYS A 69 -12.78 -10.51 7.86
C CYS A 69 -13.24 -11.95 8.17
N ARG A 70 -12.39 -12.73 8.85
CA ARG A 70 -12.72 -14.09 9.30
C ARG A 70 -13.83 -14.07 10.35
N VAL A 71 -13.72 -13.21 11.35
CA VAL A 71 -14.70 -13.06 12.44
C VAL A 71 -16.03 -12.55 11.92
N THR A 72 -16.02 -11.62 10.95
CA THR A 72 -17.23 -11.00 10.39
C THR A 72 -17.86 -11.82 9.26
N LYS A 73 -17.31 -12.99 8.92
CA LYS A 73 -17.74 -13.82 7.77
C LYS A 73 -17.82 -13.03 6.45
N GLY A 74 -17.00 -11.99 6.28
CA GLY A 74 -17.02 -11.13 5.10
C GLY A 74 -18.12 -10.06 5.08
N ALA A 75 -18.75 -9.75 6.22
CA ALA A 75 -19.53 -8.52 6.34
C ALA A 75 -18.56 -7.32 6.27
N HIS A 76 -18.77 -6.42 5.31
CA HIS A 76 -18.02 -5.17 5.19
C HIS A 76 -18.19 -4.35 6.48
N ILE A 77 -17.10 -4.10 7.19
CA ILE A 77 -17.06 -3.11 8.27
C ILE A 77 -16.46 -1.84 7.69
N GLU A 78 -17.34 -0.88 7.36
CA GLU A 78 -16.95 0.52 7.15
C GLU A 78 -17.12 1.28 8.48
N HIS A 79 -16.05 1.39 9.28
CA HIS A 79 -15.79 2.49 10.23
C HIS A 79 -14.57 2.18 11.11
N LEU A 80 -13.47 2.94 10.98
CA LEU A 80 -13.25 4.20 11.71
C LEU A 80 -12.22 5.06 10.95
#